data_AF-E1SRJ7-F1
#
_entry.id   AF-E1SRJ7-F1
#
_cell.length_a   1.000
_cell.length_b   1.000
_cell.length_c   1.000
_cell.angle_alpha   90.00
_cell.angle_beta   90.00
_cell.angle_gamma   90.00
#
_symmetry.space_group_name_H-M   'P 1'
#
loop_
_entity.id
_entity.type
_entity.pdbx_description
1 polymer ?
#
loop_
_entity_poly.entity_id
_entity_poly.type
_entity_poly.pdbx_seq_one_letter_code
_entity_poly.pdbx_strand_id
1 'polypeptide(L)'
;MRLSGFALLLLFALPLRAETDPAEEAAIQYLLSQVEQSPCQFVRNGKAYDGEDARAHIERKYRYILGKGHTLDAEAFIEHAASESSFTGRDYQIQCPQQPVEPSADWLKRKLQQYRASQP
;
A
#
# COMPACT_ATOMS: atom_id res chain seq x y z
N MET A 1 44.08 -42.50 -23.90
CA MET A 1 42.68 -42.96 -23.70
C MET A 1 42.17 -42.38 -22.39
N ARG A 2 40.99 -41.75 -22.42
CA ARG A 2 40.15 -41.23 -21.31
C ARG A 2 40.45 -39.81 -20.80
N LEU A 3 39.77 -38.82 -21.39
CA LEU A 3 39.43 -37.56 -20.72
C LEU A 3 38.25 -37.84 -19.78
N SER A 4 38.45 -37.69 -18.47
CA SER A 4 37.37 -37.69 -17.48
C SER A 4 36.72 -36.30 -17.47
N GLY A 5 35.55 -36.18 -18.09
CA GLY A 5 34.75 -34.96 -18.08
C GLY A 5 34.06 -34.77 -16.73
N PHE A 6 34.45 -33.71 -16.00
CA PHE A 6 33.74 -33.26 -14.82
C PHE A 6 32.52 -32.45 -15.31
N ALA A 7 31.34 -33.07 -15.31
CA ALA A 7 30.09 -32.39 -15.65
C ALA A 7 29.68 -31.49 -14.47
N LEU A 8 30.02 -30.21 -14.54
CA LEU A 8 29.56 -29.19 -13.60
C LEU A 8 28.08 -28.88 -13.90
N LEU A 9 27.18 -29.50 -13.14
CA LEU A 9 25.76 -29.17 -13.11
C LEU A 9 25.59 -27.77 -12.52
N LEU A 10 25.49 -26.77 -13.39
CA LEU A 10 25.02 -25.42 -13.04
C LEU A 10 23.54 -25.47 -12.68
N LEU A 11 23.25 -25.52 -11.37
CA LEU A 11 21.93 -25.24 -10.81
C LEU A 11 21.60 -23.76 -11.08
N PHE A 12 20.83 -23.50 -12.13
CA PHE A 12 20.21 -22.19 -12.34
C PHE A 12 19.16 -21.98 -11.25
N ALA A 13 19.51 -21.23 -10.21
CA ALA A 13 18.54 -20.67 -9.29
C ALA A 13 17.69 -19.64 -10.06
N LEU A 14 16.46 -20.02 -10.42
CA LEU A 14 15.48 -19.09 -10.95
C LEU A 14 15.19 -18.05 -9.85
N PRO A 15 15.29 -16.74 -10.15
CA PRO A 15 14.89 -15.72 -9.19
C PRO A 15 13.38 -15.86 -8.97
N LEU A 16 13.00 -16.23 -7.75
CA LEU A 16 11.61 -16.15 -7.31
C LEU A 16 11.23 -14.67 -7.30
N ARG A 17 10.44 -14.23 -8.27
CA ARG A 17 9.81 -12.91 -8.20
C ARG A 17 8.79 -12.99 -7.07
N ALA A 18 8.97 -12.17 -6.04
CA ALA A 18 7.91 -11.93 -5.06
C ALA A 18 6.76 -11.27 -5.83
N GLU A 19 5.76 -12.05 -6.19
CA GLU A 19 4.51 -11.55 -6.75
C GLU A 19 3.63 -11.12 -5.58
N THR A 20 3.05 -9.92 -5.66
CA THR A 20 2.12 -9.44 -4.62
C THR A 20 0.95 -10.42 -4.53
N ASP A 21 0.65 -10.90 -3.32
CA ASP A 21 -0.49 -11.80 -3.08
C ASP A 21 -1.79 -11.14 -3.61
N PRO A 22 -2.56 -11.80 -4.50
CA PRO A 22 -3.81 -11.27 -5.00
C PRO A 22 -4.79 -10.81 -3.91
N ALA A 23 -4.79 -11.46 -2.73
CA ALA A 23 -5.61 -11.06 -1.60
C ALA A 23 -5.18 -9.71 -1.01
N GLU A 24 -3.87 -9.46 -0.94
CA GLU A 24 -3.31 -8.20 -0.45
C GLU A 24 -3.55 -7.07 -1.46
N GLU A 25 -3.40 -7.32 -2.76
CA GLU A 25 -3.74 -6.32 -3.79
C GLU A 25 -5.23 -5.96 -3.73
N ALA A 26 -6.13 -6.93 -3.55
CA ALA A 26 -7.56 -6.67 -3.38
C ALA A 26 -7.86 -5.82 -2.13
N ALA A 27 -7.19 -6.09 -1.01
CA ALA A 27 -7.30 -5.29 0.20
C ALA A 27 -6.81 -3.84 -0.01
N ILE A 28 -5.68 -3.65 -0.70
CA ILE A 28 -5.15 -2.33 -1.05
C ILE A 28 -6.12 -1.56 -1.94
N GLN A 29 -6.69 -2.20 -2.96
CA GLN A 29 -7.70 -1.56 -3.82
C GLN A 29 -8.96 -1.19 -3.04
N TYR A 30 -9.40 -2.05 -2.12
CA TYR A 30 -10.50 -1.72 -1.21
C TYR A 30 -10.16 -0.47 -0.38
N LEU A 31 -9.01 -0.40 0.28
CA LEU A 31 -8.62 0.74 1.10
C LEU A 31 -8.58 2.05 0.32
N LEU A 32 -8.00 2.01 -0.87
CA LEU A 32 -7.94 3.16 -1.74
C LEU A 32 -9.33 3.60 -2.22
N SER A 33 -10.26 2.67 -2.48
CA SER A 33 -11.65 3.01 -2.80
C SER A 33 -12.42 3.59 -1.60
N GLN A 34 -12.10 3.16 -0.37
CA GLN A 34 -12.64 3.79 0.84
C GLN A 34 -12.21 5.25 0.95
N VAL A 35 -10.97 5.58 0.61
CA VAL A 35 -10.49 6.98 0.57
C VAL A 35 -11.28 7.78 -0.46
N GLU A 36 -11.40 7.25 -1.68
CA GLU A 36 -12.08 7.91 -2.81
C GLU A 36 -13.55 8.23 -2.53
N GLN A 37 -14.29 7.25 -2.00
CA GLN A 37 -15.75 7.34 -1.82
C GLN A 37 -16.15 7.98 -0.50
N SER A 38 -15.18 8.29 0.36
CA SER A 38 -15.46 8.86 1.68
C SER A 38 -15.98 10.29 1.58
N PRO A 39 -16.97 10.69 2.40
CA PRO A 39 -17.36 12.10 2.52
C PRO A 39 -16.35 12.93 3.34
N CYS A 40 -15.27 12.31 3.82
CA CYS A 40 -14.27 12.96 4.64
C CYS A 40 -13.21 13.69 3.80
N GLN A 41 -12.60 14.70 4.38
CA GLN A 41 -11.43 15.38 3.80
C GLN A 41 -10.15 14.67 4.22
N PHE A 42 -9.23 14.49 3.27
CA PHE A 42 -7.88 13.99 3.52
C PHE A 42 -6.93 15.17 3.70
N VAL A 43 -6.37 15.32 4.90
CA VAL A 43 -5.47 16.43 5.22
C VAL A 43 -4.03 15.97 5.07
N ARG A 44 -3.32 16.56 4.10
CA ARG A 44 -1.90 16.33 3.85
C ARG A 44 -1.12 17.61 4.02
N ASN A 45 -0.13 17.61 4.90
CA ASN A 45 0.71 18.78 5.18
C ASN A 45 -0.09 20.04 5.55
N GLY A 46 -1.23 19.86 6.24
CA GLY A 46 -2.12 20.95 6.65
C GLY A 46 -3.09 21.44 5.58
N LYS A 47 -3.10 20.85 4.37
CA LYS A 47 -4.07 21.15 3.33
C LYS A 47 -5.07 20.01 3.18
N ALA A 48 -6.36 20.35 3.14
CA ALA A 48 -7.45 19.42 2.86
C ALA A 48 -7.57 19.13 1.36
N TYR A 49 -7.89 17.89 1.05
CA TYR A 49 -8.15 17.35 -0.28
C TYR A 49 -9.41 16.48 -0.22
N ASP A 50 -10.16 16.43 -1.30
CA ASP A 50 -11.26 15.48 -1.45
C ASP A 50 -10.74 14.04 -1.65
N GLY A 51 -11.68 13.09 -1.69
CA GLY A 51 -11.37 11.66 -1.82
C GLY A 51 -10.67 11.31 -3.13
N GLU A 52 -11.07 11.91 -4.25
CA GLU A 52 -10.49 11.63 -5.57
C GLU A 52 -9.03 12.08 -5.63
N ASP A 53 -8.74 13.31 -5.19
CA ASP A 53 -7.39 13.85 -5.12
C ASP A 53 -6.51 13.03 -4.16
N ALA A 54 -7.07 12.61 -3.02
CA ALA A 54 -6.39 11.78 -2.05
C ALA A 54 -6.06 10.38 -2.59
N ARG A 55 -7.03 9.70 -3.22
CA ARG A 55 -6.83 8.41 -3.92
C ARG A 55 -5.71 8.53 -4.93
N ALA A 56 -5.77 9.52 -5.80
CA ALA A 56 -4.77 9.73 -6.84
C ALA A 56 -3.37 9.97 -6.24
N HIS A 57 -3.29 10.72 -5.13
CA HIS A 57 -2.02 10.94 -4.42
C HIS A 57 -1.44 9.65 -3.84
N ILE A 58 -2.23 8.91 -3.06
CA ILE A 58 -1.78 7.67 -2.40
C ILE A 58 -1.41 6.63 -3.44
N GLU A 59 -2.21 6.47 -4.50
CA GLU A 59 -1.94 5.51 -5.56
C GLU A 59 -0.66 5.84 -6.35
N ARG A 60 -0.41 7.11 -6.67
CA ARG A 60 0.88 7.52 -7.28
C ARG A 60 2.06 7.13 -6.40
N LYS A 61 1.96 7.33 -5.08
CA LYS A 61 3.01 6.96 -4.13
C LYS A 61 3.18 5.44 -4.03
N TYR A 62 2.08 4.68 -4.00
CA TYR A 62 2.10 3.22 -4.04
C TYR A 62 2.82 2.70 -5.30
N ARG A 63 2.41 3.18 -6.49
CA ARG A 63 3.06 2.81 -7.76
C ARG A 63 4.55 3.15 -7.79
N TYR A 64 4.94 4.28 -7.19
CA TYR A 64 6.35 4.63 -7.06
C TYR A 64 7.13 3.59 -6.23
N ILE A 65 6.58 3.15 -5.10
CA ILE A 65 7.21 2.12 -4.25
C ILE A 65 7.34 0.79 -5.01
N LEU A 66 6.27 0.36 -5.70
CA LEU A 66 6.32 -0.85 -6.55
C LEU A 66 7.36 -0.73 -7.67
N GLY A 67 7.44 0.43 -8.32
CA GLY A 67 8.44 0.70 -9.37
C GLY A 67 9.89 0.65 -8.89
N LYS A 68 10.13 0.69 -7.57
CA LYS A 68 11.45 0.50 -6.95
C LYS A 68 11.76 -0.96 -6.62
N GLY A 69 10.89 -1.89 -6.98
CA GLY A 69 11.06 -3.33 -6.78
C GLY A 69 10.59 -3.83 -5.41
N HIS A 70 9.84 -3.01 -4.66
CA HIS A 70 9.22 -3.42 -3.41
C HIS A 70 7.85 -4.04 -3.67
N THR A 71 7.47 -4.99 -2.85
CA THR A 71 6.11 -5.53 -2.74
C THR A 71 5.55 -5.14 -1.39
N LEU A 72 4.29 -4.72 -1.34
CA LEU A 72 3.61 -4.34 -0.10
C LEU A 72 2.40 -5.24 0.11
N ASP A 73 2.21 -5.70 1.34
CA ASP A 73 0.90 -6.11 1.82
C ASP A 73 0.06 -4.87 2.21
N ALA A 74 -1.19 -5.07 2.63
CA ALA A 74 -2.09 -3.98 2.96
C ALA A 74 -1.59 -3.14 4.14
N GLU A 75 -1.00 -3.75 5.17
CA GLU A 75 -0.40 -3.05 6.31
C GLU A 75 0.77 -2.16 5.88
N ALA A 76 1.71 -2.71 5.12
CA ALA A 76 2.87 -1.98 4.62
C ALA A 76 2.46 -0.90 3.62
N PHE A 77 1.39 -1.10 2.86
CA PHE A 77 0.77 -0.07 2.04
C PHE A 77 0.24 1.08 2.92
N ILE A 78 -0.48 0.79 4.01
CA ILE A 78 -0.98 1.83 4.92
C ILE A 78 0.20 2.63 5.47
N GLU A 79 1.21 1.95 6.00
CA GLU A 79 2.38 2.59 6.62
C GLU A 79 3.15 3.44 5.60
N HIS A 80 3.58 2.83 4.49
CA HIS A 80 4.55 3.46 3.61
C HIS A 80 3.93 4.34 2.53
N ALA A 81 2.69 4.07 2.09
CA ALA A 81 2.03 4.88 1.06
C ALA A 81 1.02 5.87 1.66
N ALA A 82 0.23 5.45 2.65
CA ALA A 82 -1.02 6.14 2.99
C ALA A 82 -1.05 6.83 4.37
N SER A 83 0.02 6.80 5.15
CA SER A 83 0.06 7.36 6.53
C SER A 83 0.75 8.72 6.64
N GLU A 84 1.83 8.96 5.90
CA GLU A 84 2.61 10.19 6.05
C GLU A 84 3.27 10.69 4.75
N SER A 85 3.66 11.96 4.74
CA SER A 85 4.38 12.57 3.64
C SER A 85 5.85 12.16 3.64
N SER A 86 6.31 11.46 2.60
CA SER A 86 7.74 11.15 2.46
C SER A 86 8.64 12.38 2.27
N PHE A 87 8.07 13.57 2.02
CA PHE A 87 8.83 14.80 1.88
C PHE A 87 9.00 15.54 3.21
N THR A 88 8.00 15.50 4.10
CA THR A 88 8.00 16.28 5.35
C THR A 88 7.99 15.44 6.61
N GLY A 89 7.71 14.13 6.52
CA GLY A 89 7.51 13.23 7.66
C GLY A 89 6.24 13.53 8.47
N ARG A 90 5.31 14.36 7.96
CA ARG A 90 4.06 14.65 8.67
C ARG A 90 3.00 13.62 8.34
N ASP A 91 2.33 13.16 9.39
CA ASP A 91 1.15 12.32 9.30
C ASP A 91 0.05 12.99 8.48
N TYR A 92 -0.61 12.19 7.66
CA TYR A 92 -1.86 12.55 7.04
C TYR A 92 -3.00 12.35 8.04
N GLN A 93 -4.06 13.11 7.87
CA GLN A 93 -5.24 13.05 8.75
C GLN A 93 -6.51 12.88 7.93
N ILE A 94 -7.53 12.33 8.58
CA ILE A 94 -8.89 12.23 8.07
C ILE A 94 -9.77 13.17 8.89
N GLN A 95 -10.53 14.01 8.19
CA GLN A 95 -11.48 14.92 8.79
C GLN A 95 -12.87 14.65 8.21
N CYS A 96 -13.68 13.91 8.96
CA CYS A 96 -15.05 13.61 8.58
C CYS A 96 -16.04 14.64 9.18
N PRO A 97 -17.20 14.89 8.54
CA PRO A 97 -18.23 15.75 9.11
C PRO A 97 -18.64 15.29 10.51
N GLN A 98 -18.65 16.22 11.47
CA GLN A 98 -19.09 16.01 12.86
C GLN A 98 -18.31 14.93 13.63
N GLN A 99 -17.11 14.56 13.17
CA GLN A 99 -16.23 13.61 13.85
C GLN A 99 -14.90 14.29 14.22
N PRO A 100 -14.22 13.82 15.29
CA PRO A 100 -12.86 14.24 15.58
C PRO A 100 -11.93 13.97 14.39
N VAL A 101 -10.95 14.85 14.18
CA VAL A 101 -9.84 14.59 13.25
C VAL A 101 -9.00 13.45 13.81
N GLU A 102 -8.59 12.54 12.94
CA GLU A 102 -7.77 11.40 13.33
C GLU A 102 -6.66 11.09 12.30
N PRO A 103 -5.60 10.36 12.66
CA PRO A 103 -4.57 9.92 11.71
C PRO A 103 -5.14 9.02 10.62
N SER A 104 -4.68 9.18 9.37
CA SER A 104 -5.12 8.30 8.28
C SER A 104 -4.71 6.85 8.49
N ALA A 105 -3.57 6.62 9.16
CA ALA A 105 -3.09 5.29 9.51
C ALA A 105 -4.15 4.49 10.30
N ASP A 106 -4.69 5.11 11.34
CA ASP A 106 -5.66 4.47 12.24
C ASP A 106 -7.00 4.26 11.55
N TRP A 107 -7.46 5.25 10.78
CA TRP A 107 -8.67 5.14 9.99
C TRP A 107 -8.58 4.00 8.98
N LEU A 108 -7.48 3.91 8.23
CA LEU A 108 -7.26 2.86 7.22
C LEU A 108 -7.10 1.47 7.84
N LYS A 109 -6.42 1.35 8.99
CA LYS A 109 -6.31 0.06 9.71
C LYS A 109 -7.68 -0.47 10.12
N ARG A 110 -8.58 0.40 10.59
CA ARG A 110 -9.96 -0.01 10.90
C ARG A 110 -10.72 -0.45 9.64
N LYS A 111 -10.55 0.24 8.52
CA LYS A 111 -11.12 -0.18 7.22
C LYS A 111 -10.58 -1.53 6.77
N LEU A 112 -9.28 -1.78 6.93
CA LEU A 112 -8.67 -3.06 6.59
C LEU A 112 -9.23 -4.22 7.44
N GLN A 113 -9.38 -3.99 8.76
CA GLN A 113 -10.01 -4.96 9.66
C GLN A 113 -11.45 -5.25 9.26
N GLN A 114 -12.24 -4.23 8.93
CA GLN A 114 -13.61 -4.39 8.43
C GLN A 114 -13.66 -5.20 7.13
N TYR A 115 -12.76 -4.92 6.19
CA TYR A 115 -12.65 -5.66 4.94
C TYR A 115 -12.40 -7.15 5.20
N ARG A 116 -11.37 -7.47 6.00
CA ARG A 116 -11.00 -8.86 6.30
C ARG A 116 -12.07 -9.61 7.08
N ALA A 117 -12.76 -8.95 8.00
CA ALA A 117 -13.90 -9.56 8.73
C ALA A 117 -15.11 -9.85 7.83
N SER A 118 -15.19 -9.19 6.66
CA SER A 118 -16.27 -9.40 5.67
C SER A 118 -15.92 -10.41 4.59
N GLN A 119 -14.67 -10.89 4.54
CA GLN A 119 -14.27 -11.97 3.64
C GLN A 119 -14.59 -13.32 4.30
N PRO A 120 -15.26 -14.24 3.59
CA PRO A 120 -15.59 -15.58 4.10
C PRO A 120 -14.37 -16.50 4.23
#